data_AF-A0A965YH96-F1
#
_entry.id   AF-A0A965YH96-F1
#
_cell.length_a   1.000
_cell.length_b   1.000
_cell.length_c   1.000
_cell.angle_alpha   90.00
_cell.angle_beta   90.00
_cell.angle_gamma   90.00
#
_symmetry.space_group_name_H-M   'P 1'
#
loop_
_entity.id
_entity.type
_entity.pdbx_description
1 polymer ?
#
loop_
_entity_poly.entity_id
_entity_poly.type
_entity_poly.pdbx_seq_one_letter_code
_entity_poly.pdbx_strand_id
1 'polypeptide(L)' 'MIKILIVIPYHELQEAFEQVVNSYELDDISVSTTHIFGTDPQVIEPLQADIIIARGITSHAIAEQKPTVHVVPIAMSSAD' A
#
# COMPACT_ATOMS: atom_id res chain seq x y z
N MET A 1 -10.14 5.86 13.91
CA MET A 1 -8.76 5.56 13.51
C MET A 1 -8.76 5.06 12.07
N ILE A 2 -8.17 5.84 11.16
CA ILE A 2 -8.04 5.53 9.74
C ILE A 2 -6.89 4.54 9.56
N LYS A 3 -7.09 3.47 8.80
CA LYS A 3 -6.07 2.48 8.47
C LYS A 3 -5.52 2.72 7.07
N ILE A 4 -4.21 2.97 7.00
CA ILE A 4 -3.47 3.10 5.75
C ILE A 4 -2.57 1.87 5.62
N LEU A 5 -2.67 1.18 4.50
CA LEU A 5 -1.75 0.10 4.14
C LEU A 5 -0.89 0.51 2.97
N ILE A 6 0.43 0.42 3.14
CA ILE A 6 1.40 0.65 2.08
C ILE A 6 1.84 -0.71 1.53
N VAL A 7 1.53 -0.97 0.27
CA VAL A 7 2.06 -2.10 -0.49
C VAL A 7 3.40 -1.70 -1.07
N ILE A 8 4.47 -2.21 -0.48
CA ILE A 8 5.83 -1.91 -0.85
C ILE A 8 6.14 -2.62 -2.18
N PRO A 9 6.56 -1.90 -3.24
CA PRO A 9 6.76 -2.49 -4.57
C PRO A 9 7.97 -3.42 -4.64
N TYR A 10 8.98 -3.20 -3.81
CA TYR A 10 10.23 -3.97 -3.80
C TYR A 10 10.62 -4.33 -2.37
N HIS A 11 10.97 -5.59 -2.12
CA HIS A 11 11.30 -6.07 -0.79
C HIS A 11 12.49 -5.31 -0.17
N GLU A 12 13.47 -4.91 -0.98
CA GLU A 12 14.63 -4.13 -0.52
C GLU A 12 14.27 -2.74 0.04
N LEU A 13 13.09 -2.20 -0.30
CA LEU A 13 12.62 -0.91 0.22
C LEU A 13 11.84 -1.05 1.53
N GLN A 14 11.57 -2.27 1.99
CA GLN A 14 10.70 -2.48 3.15
C GLN A 14 11.20 -1.76 4.40
N GLU A 15 12.48 -1.91 4.72
CA GLU A 15 13.08 -1.26 5.89
C GLU A 15 13.00 0.27 5.80
N ALA A 16 13.24 0.85 4.62
CA ALA A 16 13.14 2.29 4.41
C ALA A 16 11.72 2.81 4.64
N PHE A 17 10.70 2.09 4.16
CA PHE A 17 9.30 2.44 4.40
C PHE A 17 8.94 2.33 5.88
N GLU A 18 9.34 1.26 6.55
CA GLU A 18 9.07 1.06 7.98
C GLU A 18 9.73 2.14 8.84
N GLN A 19 10.98 2.52 8.53
CA GLN A 19 11.66 3.64 9.21
C GLN A 19 10.92 4.96 9.05
N VAL A 20 10.47 5.27 7.83
CA VAL A 20 9.70 6.51 7.57
C VAL A 20 8.36 6.47 8.30
N VAL A 21 7.63 5.37 8.25
CA VAL A 21 6.34 5.22 8.95
C VAL A 21 6.50 5.39 10.46
N ASN A 22 7.52 4.77 11.06
CA ASN A 22 7.79 4.86 12.49
C ASN A 22 8.32 6.22 12.94
N SER A 23 8.71 7.10 12.00
CA SER A 23 9.16 8.46 12.32
C SER A 23 8.01 9.44 12.60
N TYR A 24 6.77 9.06 12.30
CA TYR A 24 5.58 9.88 12.54
C TYR A 24 4.82 9.41 13.78
N GLU A 25 4.47 10.34 14.66
CA GLU A 25 3.43 10.14 15.67
C GLU A 25 2.08 10.57 15.08
N LEU A 26 1.14 9.62 14.97
CA LEU A 26 -0.16 9.83 14.34
C LEU A 26 -1.28 9.39 15.29
N ASP A 27 -1.99 10.36 15.87
CA ASP A 27 -2.98 10.09 16.93
C ASP A 27 -4.26 9.40 16.45
N ASP A 28 -4.59 9.49 15.15
CA ASP A 28 -5.84 8.95 14.56
C ASP A 28 -5.62 8.11 13.30
N ILE A 29 -4.37 7.87 12.92
CA ILE A 29 -4.00 7.14 11.71
C ILE A 29 -3.08 5.99 12.10
N SER A 30 -3.46 4.77 11.71
CA SER A 30 -2.59 3.61 11.77
C SER A 30 -2.04 3.35 10.38
N VAL A 31 -0.72 3.36 10.25
CA VAL A 31 -0.04 3.05 9.00
C VAL A 31 0.67 1.71 9.16
N SER A 32 0.44 0.79 8.23
CA SER A 32 1.14 -0.49 8.15
C SER A 32 1.71 -0.72 6.76
N THR A 33 2.67 -1.62 6.68
CA THR A 33 3.34 -1.99 5.44
C THR A 33 3.07 -3.48 5.14
N THR A 34 3.03 -3.82 3.86
CA THR A 34 3.07 -5.21 3.39
C THR A 34 3.85 -5.29 2.09
N HIS A 35 4.32 -6.48 1.75
CA HIS A 35 4.92 -6.74 0.45
C HIS A 35 4.10 -7.80 -0.27
N ILE A 36 3.43 -7.36 -1.34
CA ILE A 36 2.74 -8.23 -2.29
C ILE A 36 3.06 -7.76 -3.71
N PHE A 37 3.01 -8.67 -4.68
CA PHE A 37 3.25 -8.35 -6.08
C PHE A 37 2.20 -8.97 -6.98
N GLY A 38 1.93 -8.32 -8.11
CA GLY A 38 1.03 -8.82 -9.14
C GLY A 38 -0.43 -8.48 -8.88
N THR A 39 -1.31 -9.32 -9.42
CA THR A 39 -2.75 -9.07 -9.55
C THR A 39 -3.61 -10.23 -9.02
N ASP A 40 -3.01 -11.14 -8.25
CA ASP A 40 -3.68 -12.35 -7.76
C ASP A 40 -4.78 -11.98 -6.75
N PRO A 41 -6.06 -12.31 -7.03
CA PRO A 41 -7.15 -12.02 -6.13
C PRO A 41 -7.03 -12.68 -4.75
N GLN A 42 -6.39 -13.85 -4.66
CA GLN A 42 -6.21 -14.55 -3.38
C GLN A 42 -5.27 -13.78 -2.43
N VAL A 43 -4.40 -12.93 -3.00
CA VAL A 43 -3.48 -12.08 -2.25
C VAL A 43 -4.10 -10.70 -1.95
N ILE A 44 -4.96 -10.21 -2.84
CA ILE A 44 -5.59 -8.87 -2.73
C ILE A 44 -6.82 -8.88 -1.83
N GLU A 45 -7.67 -9.91 -1.91
CA GLU A 45 -8.90 -10.00 -1.12
C GLU A 45 -8.66 -9.81 0.39
N PRO A 46 -7.66 -10.48 1.01
CA PRO A 46 -7.43 -10.40 2.45
C PRO A 46 -6.93 -9.03 2.93
N LEU A 47 -6.52 -8.12 2.05
CA LEU A 47 -6.06 -6.79 2.43
C LEU A 47 -7.19 -6.01 3.11
N GLN A 48 -6.89 -5.43 4.27
CA GLN A 48 -7.86 -4.65 5.06
C GLN A 48 -7.26 -3.29 5.46
N ALA A 49 -7.75 -2.24 4.83
CA ALA A 49 -7.42 -0.85 5.13
C ALA A 49 -8.52 0.07 4.57
N ASP A 50 -8.59 1.29 5.08
CA ASP A 50 -9.46 2.34 4.53
C ASP A 50 -8.81 2.96 3.27
N ILE A 51 -7.48 3.07 3.30
CA ILE A 51 -6.65 3.59 2.22
C ILE A 51 -5.55 2.56 1.91
N ILE A 52 -5.36 2.23 0.63
CA ILE A 52 -4.24 1.41 0.18
C ILE A 52 -3.37 2.21 -0.78
N ILE A 53 -2.08 2.32 -0.44
CA ILE A 53 -1.06 2.95 -1.27
C ILE A 53 -0.30 1.82 -2.00
N ALA A 54 -0.26 1.84 -3.32
CA ALA A 54 0.37 0.78 -4.13
C ALA A 54 0.93 1.29 -5.45
N ARG A 55 1.81 0.54 -6.12
CA ARG A 55 2.41 0.93 -7.41
C ARG A 55 1.91 0.05 -8.56
N GLY A 56 1.83 0.63 -9.75
CA GLY A 56 1.69 -0.08 -11.02
C GLY A 56 0.48 -1.02 -11.10
N ILE A 57 0.68 -2.21 -11.68
CA ILE A 57 -0.39 -3.20 -11.91
C ILE A 57 -1.08 -3.65 -10.63
N THR A 58 -0.35 -3.70 -9.51
CA THR A 58 -0.90 -4.08 -8.21
C THR A 58 -1.86 -3.02 -7.69
N SER A 59 -1.54 -1.73 -7.86
CA SER A 59 -2.48 -0.64 -7.53
C SER A 59 -3.75 -0.73 -8.34
N HIS A 60 -3.64 -1.01 -9.64
CA HIS A 60 -4.80 -1.13 -10.51
C HIS A 60 -5.70 -2.31 -10.11
N ALA A 61 -5.10 -3.49 -9.89
CA ALA A 61 -5.82 -4.69 -9.48
C ALA A 61 -6.53 -4.52 -8.13
N ILE A 62 -5.92 -3.84 -7.16
CA ILE A 62 -6.56 -3.55 -5.87
C ILE A 62 -7.78 -2.64 -6.08
N ALA A 63 -7.68 -1.61 -6.92
CA ALA A 63 -8.80 -0.70 -7.20
C ALA A 63 -9.99 -1.41 -7.87
N GLU A 64 -9.72 -2.34 -8.79
CA GLU A 64 -10.76 -3.14 -9.44
C GLU A 64 -11.43 -4.12 -8.49
N GLN A 65 -10.66 -4.78 -7.62
CA GLN A 65 -11.14 -5.86 -6.76
C GLN A 65 -11.73 -5.36 -5.43
N LYS A 66 -11.33 -4.16 -4.97
CA LYS A 66 -11.78 -3.57 -3.70
C LYS A 66 -12.37 -2.16 -3.93
N PRO A 67 -13.54 -2.04 -4.59
CA PRO A 67 -14.11 -0.74 -4.98
C PRO A 67 -14.51 0.15 -3.79
N THR A 68 -14.60 -0.41 -2.58
CA THR A 68 -14.90 0.33 -1.35
C THR A 68 -13.66 0.91 -0.66
N VAL A 69 -12.46 0.55 -1.11
CA VAL A 69 -11.19 1.02 -0.55
C VAL A 69 -10.69 2.21 -1.37
N HIS A 70 -10.18 3.25 -0.70
CA HIS A 70 -9.55 4.35 -1.41
C HIS A 70 -8.12 3.96 -1.82
N VAL A 71 -7.87 3.82 -3.11
CA VAL A 71 -6.56 3.44 -3.63
C VAL A 71 -5.79 4.68 -4.07
N VAL A 72 -4.57 4.85 -3.55
CA VAL A 72 -3.65 5.93 -3.91
C VAL A 72 -2.47 5.34 -4.67
N PRO A 73 -2.33 5.61 -5.98
CA PRO A 73 -1.23 5.08 -6.75
C PRO A 73 0.08 5.82 -6.44
N ILE A 74 1.16 5.06 -6.25
CA ILE A 74 2.53 5.59 -6.31
C ILE A 74 2.86 5.82 -7.78
N ALA A 75 2.99 7.09 -8.17
CA ALA A 75 3.34 7.46 -9.53
C ALA A 75 4.73 6.90 -9.89
N MET A 76 4.86 6.34 -11.10
CA MET A 76 6.19 6.05 -11.65
C MET A 76 6.75 7.34 -12.23
N SER A 77 7.86 7.81 -11.68
CA SER A 77 8.62 8.91 -12.28
C SER A 77 9.67 8.33 -13.24
N SER A 78 10.09 9.10 -14.24
CA SER A 78 11.19 8.68 -15.14
C SER A 78 12.56 8.63 -14.45
N ALA A 79 12.64 9.00 -13.17
CA ALA A 79 13.85 8.99 -12.35
C ALA A 79 13.87 7.83 -11.35
N ASP A 80 12.81 7.01 -11.29
CA ASP A 80 12.76 5.77 -10.52
C ASP A 80 13.42 4.61 -11.29
#